data_AF-A0A0C3H7E7-F1
#
_entry.id   AF-A0A0C3H7E7-F1
#
_cell.length_a   1.000
_cell.length_b   1.000
_cell.length_c   1.000
_cell.angle_alpha   90.00
_cell.angle_beta   90.00
_cell.angle_gamma   90.00
#
_symmetry.space_group_name_H-M   'P 1'
#
loop_
_entity.id
_entity.type
_entity.pdbx_description
1 polymer ?
#
loop_
_entity_poly.entity_id
_entity_poly.type
_entity_poly.pdbx_seq_one_letter_code
_entity_poly.pdbx_strand_id
1 'polypeptide(L)'
;MPSAIFSVSRRLHEYAIEIFFSKNTFKLYSLDLSPNQDSRYILRFLQAIPQRALKYIRSLRLVFDALDYHVLGPDTEFQNNWNSTVEFISQNLALCQLCVRIEDRSSRSGGSVENLMTGRDDSAEMEDLEWIMYQRLAEPLESLGSLRALYIRFSLPPYKRYTELRKQREIILERRIMGDTYDSSTADKDHL
;
A
#
# COMPACT_ATOMS: atom_id res chain seq x y z
N MET A 1 -15.03 -3.92 -47.84
CA MET A 1 -14.77 -2.94 -46.77
C MET A 1 -15.38 -3.45 -45.46
N PRO A 2 -14.63 -4.14 -44.60
CA PRO A 2 -15.07 -4.52 -43.27
C PRO A 2 -14.60 -3.41 -42.30
N SER A 3 -15.45 -2.46 -41.93
CA SER A 3 -15.11 -1.40 -40.96
C SER A 3 -15.94 -1.48 -39.68
N ALA A 4 -17.20 -1.92 -39.81
CA ALA A 4 -18.11 -2.09 -38.67
C ALA A 4 -17.69 -3.24 -37.73
N ILE A 5 -17.25 -4.38 -38.26
CA ILE A 5 -16.87 -5.56 -37.45
C ILE A 5 -15.64 -5.28 -36.59
N PHE A 6 -14.61 -4.61 -37.12
CA PHE A 6 -13.44 -4.21 -36.32
C PHE A 6 -13.77 -3.15 -35.26
N SER A 7 -14.78 -2.32 -35.52
CA SER A 7 -15.24 -1.31 -34.56
C SER A 7 -15.95 -1.94 -33.35
N VAL A 8 -16.72 -3.02 -33.56
CA VAL A 8 -17.34 -3.80 -32.48
C VAL A 8 -16.26 -4.48 -31.63
N SER A 9 -15.25 -5.09 -32.27
CA SER A 9 -14.11 -5.70 -31.57
C SER A 9 -13.35 -4.69 -30.70
N ARG A 10 -13.11 -3.46 -31.21
CA ARG A 10 -12.43 -2.41 -30.45
C ARG A 10 -13.24 -1.93 -29.24
N ARG A 11 -14.54 -1.66 -29.40
CA ARG A 11 -15.40 -1.24 -28.28
C ARG A 11 -15.52 -2.32 -27.23
N LEU A 12 -15.69 -3.57 -27.65
CA LEU A 12 -15.74 -4.71 -26.74
C LEU A 12 -14.43 -4.87 -25.96
N HIS A 13 -13.29 -4.67 -26.62
CA HIS A 13 -11.97 -4.65 -25.98
C HIS A 13 -11.83 -3.50 -24.96
N GLU A 14 -12.30 -2.30 -25.30
CA GLU A 14 -12.29 -1.15 -24.40
C GLU A 14 -13.18 -1.38 -23.17
N TYR A 15 -14.38 -1.93 -23.34
CA TYR A 15 -15.25 -2.31 -22.23
C TYR A 15 -14.65 -3.43 -21.37
N ALA A 16 -14.01 -4.43 -21.99
CA ALA A 16 -13.34 -5.49 -21.26
C ALA A 16 -12.21 -4.95 -20.38
N ILE A 17 -11.39 -4.02 -20.90
CA ILE A 17 -10.36 -3.33 -20.12
C ILE A 17 -10.99 -2.57 -18.96
N GLU A 18 -12.00 -1.73 -19.24
CA GLU A 18 -12.65 -0.92 -18.21
C GLU A 18 -13.23 -1.78 -17.09
N ILE A 19 -13.99 -2.83 -17.43
CA ILE A 19 -14.59 -3.74 -16.45
C ILE A 19 -13.50 -4.46 -15.66
N PHE A 20 -12.49 -5.02 -16.33
CA PHE A 20 -11.42 -5.75 -15.65
C PHE A 20 -10.69 -4.86 -14.65
N PHE A 21 -10.19 -3.70 -15.06
CA PHE A 21 -9.38 -2.86 -14.17
C PHE A 21 -10.22 -2.14 -13.09
N SER A 22 -11.51 -1.88 -13.34
CA SER A 22 -12.37 -1.18 -12.38
C SER A 22 -13.02 -2.07 -11.33
N LYS A 23 -13.18 -3.36 -11.61
CA LYS A 23 -13.83 -4.32 -10.71
C LYS A 23 -12.85 -5.20 -9.91
N ASN A 24 -11.59 -5.27 -10.34
CA ASN A 24 -10.58 -6.07 -9.64
C ASN A 24 -9.80 -5.25 -8.61
N THR A 25 -9.34 -5.93 -7.55
CA THR A 25 -8.35 -5.41 -6.61
C THR A 25 -6.99 -5.99 -6.96
N PHE A 26 -6.03 -5.13 -7.27
CA PHE A 26 -4.66 -5.56 -7.55
C PHE A 26 -3.89 -5.68 -6.24
N LYS A 27 -3.55 -6.91 -5.89
CA LYS A 27 -2.80 -7.22 -4.67
C LYS A 27 -1.33 -7.42 -5.00
N LEU A 28 -0.47 -6.58 -4.44
CA LEU A 28 0.96 -6.55 -4.72
C LEU A 28 1.71 -6.87 -3.43
N TYR A 29 2.57 -7.90 -3.47
CA TYR A 29 3.29 -8.40 -2.30
C TYR A 29 4.77 -8.06 -2.39
N SER A 30 5.32 -7.47 -1.33
CA SER A 30 6.77 -7.42 -1.12
C SER A 30 7.17 -8.74 -0.50
N LEU A 31 7.58 -9.71 -1.30
CA LEU A 31 7.84 -11.07 -0.79
C LEU A 31 9.15 -11.16 0.01
N ASP A 32 10.06 -10.20 -0.12
CA ASP A 32 11.30 -10.12 0.63
C ASP A 32 11.91 -8.71 0.46
N LEU A 33 12.08 -7.99 1.57
CA LEU A 33 12.69 -6.65 1.61
C LEU A 33 14.20 -6.69 1.91
N SER A 34 14.83 -7.87 1.77
CA SER A 34 16.27 -7.99 1.93
C SER A 34 17.03 -7.07 0.95
N PRO A 35 18.25 -6.60 1.31
CA PRO A 35 19.00 -5.61 0.52
C PRO A 35 19.31 -6.01 -0.93
N ASN A 36 19.14 -7.29 -1.27
CA ASN A 36 19.46 -7.85 -2.59
C ASN A 36 18.21 -8.07 -3.46
N GLN A 37 17.01 -7.75 -2.97
CA GLN A 37 15.75 -7.93 -3.69
C GLN A 37 15.33 -6.64 -4.39
N ASP A 38 14.67 -6.79 -5.54
CA ASP A 38 14.18 -5.68 -6.35
C ASP A 38 12.97 -5.02 -5.69
N SER A 39 13.20 -3.95 -4.93
CA SER A 39 12.15 -3.13 -4.31
C SER A 39 11.29 -2.34 -5.32
N ARG A 40 11.57 -2.43 -6.63
CA ARG A 40 10.77 -1.79 -7.70
C ARG A 40 9.62 -2.63 -8.21
N TYR A 41 9.34 -3.81 -7.64
CA TYR A 41 8.32 -4.71 -8.18
C TYR A 41 6.93 -4.05 -8.31
N ILE A 42 6.52 -3.20 -7.35
CA ILE A 42 5.24 -2.44 -7.43
C ILE A 42 5.26 -1.52 -8.64
N LEU A 43 6.30 -0.70 -8.76
CA LEU A 43 6.45 0.24 -9.87
C LEU A 43 6.50 -0.47 -11.22
N ARG A 44 7.29 -1.55 -11.34
CA ARG A 44 7.39 -2.35 -12.57
C ARG A 44 6.05 -2.97 -12.96
N PHE A 45 5.31 -3.48 -11.98
CA PHE A 45 3.97 -3.99 -12.22
C PHE A 45 3.04 -2.89 -12.78
N LEU A 46 3.02 -1.72 -12.15
CA LEU A 46 2.20 -0.60 -12.60
C LEU A 46 2.62 -0.09 -13.99
N GLN A 47 3.91 -0.03 -14.27
CA GLN A 47 4.46 0.36 -15.58
C GLN A 47 4.18 -0.67 -16.68
N ALA A 48 4.01 -1.95 -16.32
CA ALA A 48 3.64 -3.00 -17.28
C ALA A 48 2.17 -2.93 -17.70
N ILE A 49 1.31 -2.23 -16.93
CA ILE A 49 -0.09 -2.06 -17.29
C ILE A 49 -0.19 -1.09 -18.48
N PRO A 50 -0.98 -1.40 -19.53
CA PRO A 50 -1.17 -0.48 -20.65
C PRO A 50 -1.64 0.90 -20.17
N GLN A 51 -1.02 1.98 -20.64
CA GLN A 51 -1.31 3.36 -20.19
C GLN A 51 -2.81 3.69 -20.17
N ARG A 52 -3.54 3.28 -21.21
CA ARG A 52 -5.00 3.51 -21.33
C ARG A 52 -5.84 2.80 -20.26
N ALA A 53 -5.29 1.78 -19.62
CA ALA A 53 -5.94 0.97 -18.59
C ALA A 53 -5.75 1.54 -17.18
N LEU A 54 -4.66 2.29 -16.93
CA LEU A 54 -4.30 2.83 -15.61
C LEU A 54 -5.42 3.67 -14.99
N LYS A 55 -6.10 4.50 -15.79
CA LYS A 55 -7.23 5.33 -15.35
C LYS A 55 -8.44 4.54 -14.83
N TYR A 56 -8.53 3.25 -15.14
CA TYR A 56 -9.62 2.37 -14.69
C TYR A 56 -9.28 1.64 -13.39
N ILE A 57 -8.04 1.68 -12.90
CA ILE A 57 -7.68 1.07 -11.61
C ILE A 57 -8.45 1.78 -10.49
N ARG A 58 -9.15 1.00 -9.66
CA ARG A 58 -9.95 1.51 -8.52
C ARG A 58 -9.49 1.00 -7.17
N SER A 59 -8.72 -0.07 -7.12
CA SER A 59 -8.37 -0.73 -5.85
C SER A 59 -6.97 -1.32 -5.93
N LEU A 60 -6.07 -0.81 -5.09
CA LEU A 60 -4.72 -1.33 -4.87
C LEU A 60 -4.60 -1.83 -3.43
N ARG A 61 -4.05 -3.03 -3.26
CA ARG A 61 -3.71 -3.60 -1.96
C ARG A 61 -2.22 -3.90 -1.94
N LEU A 62 -1.47 -3.06 -1.26
CA LEU A 62 -0.02 -3.15 -1.11
C LEU A 62 0.26 -3.87 0.19
N VAL A 63 0.85 -5.05 0.08
CA VAL A 63 1.19 -5.91 1.21
C VAL A 63 2.70 -5.96 1.31
N PHE A 64 3.23 -5.53 2.44
CA PHE A 64 4.65 -5.61 2.71
C PHE A 64 4.89 -6.74 3.70
N ASP A 65 5.63 -7.76 3.27
CA ASP A 65 6.16 -8.77 4.17
C ASP A 65 7.58 -8.32 4.59
N ALA A 66 7.90 -8.47 5.88
CA ALA A 66 9.21 -8.12 6.46
C ALA A 66 9.64 -6.64 6.36
N LEU A 67 8.74 -5.68 6.63
CA LEU A 67 9.16 -4.29 6.88
C LEU A 67 10.06 -4.20 8.12
N ASP A 68 11.17 -3.49 7.96
CA ASP A 68 12.13 -3.20 9.02
C ASP A 68 12.49 -1.71 8.95
N TYR A 69 12.69 -1.07 10.10
CA TYR A 69 13.09 0.33 10.22
C TYR A 69 14.46 0.60 9.54
N HIS A 70 15.30 -0.41 9.36
CA HIS A 70 16.53 -0.33 8.58
C HIS A 70 16.29 -0.20 7.07
N VAL A 71 15.21 -0.77 6.54
CA VAL A 71 14.88 -0.73 5.10
C VAL A 71 14.27 0.62 4.73
N LEU A 72 13.51 1.24 5.64
CA LEU A 72 12.88 2.56 5.49
C LEU A 72 13.75 3.70 6.04
N GLY A 73 15.06 3.55 6.00
CA GLY A 73 16.00 4.64 6.25
C GLY A 73 15.85 5.78 5.24
N PRO A 74 16.26 7.02 5.57
CA PRO A 74 16.46 8.03 4.55
C PRO A 74 17.48 7.53 3.52
N ASP A 75 17.28 7.88 2.25
CA ASP A 75 18.16 7.55 1.13
C ASP A 75 18.34 6.04 0.84
N THR A 76 17.52 5.15 1.43
CA THR A 76 17.55 3.73 1.06
C THR A 76 16.98 3.53 -0.34
N GLU A 77 17.44 2.48 -1.02
CA GLU A 77 16.88 2.09 -2.32
C GLU A 77 15.37 1.85 -2.24
N PHE A 78 14.91 1.20 -1.16
CA PHE A 78 13.49 0.97 -0.94
C PHE A 78 12.71 2.29 -0.85
N GLN A 79 13.16 3.27 -0.05
CA GLN A 79 12.48 4.56 0.08
C GLN A 79 12.43 5.30 -1.27
N ASN A 80 13.53 5.29 -2.04
CA ASN A 80 13.58 5.92 -3.36
C ASN A 80 12.61 5.26 -4.36
N ASN A 81 12.54 3.93 -4.34
CA ASN A 81 11.62 3.16 -5.18
C ASN A 81 10.16 3.33 -4.75
N TRP A 82 9.92 3.45 -3.44
CA TRP A 82 8.62 3.75 -2.88
C TRP A 82 8.15 5.16 -3.28
N ASN A 83 9.00 6.17 -3.16
CA ASN A 83 8.73 7.53 -3.62
C ASN A 83 8.37 7.54 -5.12
N SER A 84 9.17 6.86 -5.94
CA SER A 84 8.92 6.74 -7.39
C SER A 84 7.61 6.01 -7.69
N THR A 85 7.25 5.02 -6.88
CA THR A 85 5.98 4.29 -7.00
C THR A 85 4.79 5.21 -6.72
N VAL A 86 4.85 5.98 -5.63
CA VAL A 86 3.78 6.89 -5.24
C VAL A 86 3.65 8.05 -6.23
N GLU A 87 4.77 8.58 -6.72
CA GLU A 87 4.78 9.57 -7.80
C GLU A 87 4.15 9.01 -9.09
N PHE A 88 4.48 7.77 -9.48
CA PHE A 88 3.84 7.15 -10.63
C PHE A 88 2.32 7.02 -10.43
N ILE A 89 1.88 6.62 -9.24
CA ILE A 89 0.46 6.53 -8.90
C ILE A 89 -0.21 7.90 -9.03
N SER A 90 0.38 8.96 -8.48
CA SER A 90 -0.18 10.31 -8.49
C SER A 90 -0.36 10.87 -9.90
N GLN A 91 0.59 10.54 -10.81
CA GLN A 91 0.58 11.04 -12.18
C GLN A 91 -0.31 10.24 -13.13
N ASN A 92 -0.52 8.95 -12.89
CA ASN A 92 -1.10 8.05 -13.89
C ASN A 92 -2.47 7.44 -13.52
N LEU A 93 -2.84 7.42 -12.24
CA LEU A 93 -4.11 6.84 -11.78
C LEU A 93 -5.15 7.93 -11.47
N ALA A 94 -6.43 7.57 -11.59
CA ALA A 94 -7.54 8.46 -11.23
C ALA A 94 -7.76 8.45 -9.71
N LEU A 95 -7.02 9.30 -8.99
CA LEU A 95 -6.96 9.31 -7.51
C LEU A 95 -8.34 9.39 -6.84
N CYS A 96 -9.23 10.27 -7.33
CA CYS A 96 -10.59 10.42 -6.79
C CYS A 96 -11.48 9.18 -6.87
N GLN A 97 -11.04 8.15 -7.58
CA GLN A 97 -11.72 6.87 -7.72
C GLN A 97 -10.88 5.70 -7.18
N LEU A 98 -9.67 5.98 -6.71
CA LEU A 98 -8.70 5.00 -6.25
C LEU A 98 -8.84 4.78 -4.74
N CYS A 99 -8.97 3.51 -4.37
CA CYS A 99 -8.81 3.02 -3.00
C CYS A 99 -7.42 2.39 -2.88
N VAL A 100 -6.66 2.80 -1.86
CA VAL A 100 -5.35 2.21 -1.54
C VAL A 100 -5.45 1.56 -0.16
N ARG A 101 -5.02 0.30 -0.06
CA ARG A 101 -4.86 -0.41 1.21
C ARG A 101 -3.41 -0.80 1.38
N ILE A 102 -2.80 -0.37 2.48
CA ILE A 102 -1.45 -0.72 2.88
C ILE A 102 -1.55 -1.67 4.05
N GLU A 103 -0.94 -2.84 3.91
CA GLU A 103 -0.88 -3.85 4.95
C GLU A 103 0.58 -4.17 5.22
N ASP A 104 1.00 -3.98 6.45
CA ASP A 104 2.19 -4.60 6.95
C ASP A 104 1.85 -6.00 7.51
N ARG A 105 2.57 -7.00 7.03
CA ARG A 105 2.48 -8.39 7.47
C ARG A 105 3.78 -8.89 8.09
N SER A 106 4.75 -8.01 8.36
CA SER A 106 5.90 -8.37 9.16
C SER A 106 5.46 -8.75 10.57
N SER A 107 5.07 -10.00 10.75
CA SER A 107 5.20 -10.62 12.06
C SER A 107 6.66 -10.40 12.47
N ARG A 108 6.90 -9.92 13.69
CA ARG A 108 8.25 -9.89 14.31
C ARG A 108 8.87 -11.29 14.47
N SER A 109 8.53 -12.24 13.59
CA SER A 109 9.03 -13.62 13.53
C SER A 109 10.49 -13.71 13.07
N GLY A 110 11.09 -12.60 12.62
CA GLY A 110 12.53 -12.48 12.44
C GLY A 110 13.32 -12.38 13.75
N GLY A 111 12.67 -12.03 14.86
CA GLY A 111 13.25 -12.24 16.18
C GLY A 111 13.40 -13.73 16.41
N SER A 112 14.64 -14.21 16.60
CA SER A 112 14.86 -15.57 17.07
C SER A 112 13.95 -15.86 18.27
N VAL A 113 13.57 -17.12 18.50
CA VAL A 113 12.83 -17.54 19.71
C VAL A 113 13.48 -16.95 20.99
N GLU A 114 14.78 -16.69 20.94
CA GLU A 114 15.59 -16.01 21.96
C GLU A 114 15.22 -14.52 22.19
N ASN A 115 14.94 -13.75 21.15
CA ASN A 115 14.47 -12.35 21.26
C ASN A 115 13.06 -12.27 21.88
N LEU A 116 12.22 -13.26 21.56
CA LEU A 116 10.88 -13.40 22.15
C LEU A 116 10.93 -13.81 23.64
N MET A 117 11.94 -14.61 24.05
CA MET A 117 12.09 -15.03 25.45
C MET A 117 12.78 -14.00 26.35
N THR A 118 13.59 -13.11 25.78
CA THR A 118 14.32 -12.07 26.55
C THR A 118 13.52 -10.78 26.76
N GLY A 119 12.37 -10.62 26.10
CA GLY A 119 11.54 -9.41 26.18
C GLY A 119 12.18 -8.17 25.54
N ARG A 120 13.32 -8.33 24.86
CA ARG A 120 14.14 -7.24 24.31
C ARG A 120 13.48 -6.57 23.11
N ASP A 121 12.62 -7.30 22.41
CA ASP A 121 11.90 -6.83 21.22
C ASP A 121 10.67 -5.96 21.58
N ASP A 122 10.20 -6.00 22.82
CA ASP A 122 9.03 -5.25 23.31
C ASP A 122 9.40 -3.96 24.07
N SER A 123 10.60 -3.40 23.84
CA SER A 123 10.98 -2.12 24.43
C SER A 123 10.19 -0.95 23.81
N ALA A 124 9.95 0.10 24.61
CA ALA A 124 9.35 1.33 24.12
C ALA A 124 10.14 1.94 22.95
N GLU A 125 11.47 1.81 22.96
CA GLU A 125 12.35 2.25 21.88
C GLU A 125 12.02 1.58 20.55
N MET A 126 11.74 0.26 20.56
CA MET A 126 11.37 -0.45 19.34
C MET A 126 9.97 -0.05 18.84
N GLU A 127 9.03 0.22 19.75
CA GLU A 127 7.70 0.74 19.38
C GLU A 127 7.78 2.16 18.76
N ASP A 128 8.76 2.97 19.18
CA ASP A 128 9.04 4.29 18.61
C ASP A 128 9.73 4.19 17.25
N LEU A 129 10.72 3.29 17.08
CA LEU A 129 11.34 3.03 15.79
C LEU A 129 10.33 2.49 14.76
N GLU A 130 9.46 1.57 15.17
CA GLU A 130 8.36 1.05 14.34
C GLU A 130 7.42 2.19 13.93
N TRP A 131 7.12 3.12 14.84
CA TRP A 131 6.29 4.27 14.52
C TRP A 131 6.94 5.20 13.49
N ILE A 132 8.22 5.53 13.68
CA ILE A 132 8.98 6.34 12.72
C ILE A 132 9.00 5.68 11.34
N MET A 133 9.18 4.36 11.30
CA MET A 133 9.12 3.58 10.07
C MET A 133 7.77 3.76 9.35
N TYR A 134 6.65 3.60 10.05
CA TYR A 134 5.32 3.81 9.43
C TYR A 134 5.08 5.26 9.00
N GLN A 135 5.58 6.24 9.75
CA GLN A 135 5.52 7.64 9.34
C GLN A 135 6.26 7.88 8.01
N ARG A 136 7.45 7.30 7.82
CA ARG A 136 8.21 7.39 6.57
C ARG A 136 7.56 6.64 5.41
N LEU A 137 6.93 5.49 5.69
CA LEU A 137 6.14 4.78 4.69
C LEU A 137 4.93 5.63 4.23
N ALA A 138 4.31 6.37 5.15
CA ALA A 138 3.15 7.19 4.88
C ALA A 138 3.46 8.54 4.23
N GLU A 139 4.62 9.14 4.50
CA GLU A 139 4.98 10.49 4.05
C GLU A 139 4.81 10.70 2.53
N PRO A 140 5.28 9.81 1.62
CA PRO A 140 5.09 10.01 0.18
C PRO A 140 3.62 10.00 -0.25
N LEU A 141 2.76 9.30 0.49
CA LEU A 141 1.34 9.18 0.19
C LEU A 141 0.58 10.49 0.38
N GLU A 142 1.13 11.47 1.09
CA GLU A 142 0.55 12.81 1.21
C GLU A 142 0.32 13.46 -0.16
N SER A 143 1.18 13.13 -1.14
CA SER A 143 1.01 13.57 -2.53
C SER A 143 -0.25 13.02 -3.21
N LEU A 144 -0.87 11.98 -2.62
CA LEU A 144 -2.08 11.34 -3.14
C LEU A 144 -3.38 11.96 -2.60
N GLY A 145 -3.36 13.07 -1.87
CA GLY A 145 -4.46 13.63 -1.04
C GLY A 145 -5.87 13.83 -1.63
N SER A 146 -6.14 13.34 -2.84
CA SER A 146 -7.46 13.18 -3.45
C SER A 146 -7.91 11.72 -3.63
N LEU A 147 -7.33 10.76 -2.88
CA LEU A 147 -7.78 9.36 -2.91
C LEU A 147 -9.27 9.26 -2.56
N ARG A 148 -9.95 8.25 -3.11
CA ARG A 148 -11.32 7.90 -2.68
C ARG A 148 -11.32 7.34 -1.25
N ALA A 149 -10.32 6.50 -0.94
CA ALA A 149 -10.15 5.89 0.37
C ALA A 149 -8.70 5.43 0.57
N LEU A 150 -8.24 5.47 1.82
CA LEU A 150 -6.94 4.98 2.24
C LEU A 150 -7.13 4.13 3.51
N TYR A 151 -6.59 2.92 3.49
CA TYR A 151 -6.60 2.03 4.65
C TYR A 151 -5.17 1.66 5.00
N ILE A 152 -4.77 1.86 6.24
CA ILE A 152 -3.45 1.48 6.74
C ILE A 152 -3.66 0.44 7.84
N ARG A 153 -3.01 -0.72 7.70
CA ARG A 153 -3.03 -1.79 8.70
C ARG A 153 -1.62 -2.21 9.04
N PHE A 154 -1.26 -2.09 10.30
CA PHE A 154 0.04 -2.52 10.81
C PHE A 154 0.02 -4.00 11.21
N SER A 155 1.18 -4.66 11.10
CA SER A 155 1.32 -6.06 11.50
C SER A 155 1.02 -6.22 12.98
N LEU A 156 0.46 -7.35 13.43
CA LEU A 156 0.25 -7.64 14.85
C LEU A 156 1.44 -8.42 15.42
N PRO A 157 1.98 -8.09 16.61
CA PRO A 157 2.85 -9.02 17.31
C PRO A 157 2.04 -10.27 17.63
N PRO A 158 2.65 -11.46 17.53
CA PRO A 158 1.94 -12.74 17.70
C PRO A 158 1.27 -12.92 19.08
N TYR A 159 1.61 -12.10 20.08
CA TYR A 159 1.18 -12.29 21.48
C TYR A 159 0.42 -11.11 22.12
N LYS A 160 0.29 -9.95 21.45
CA LYS A 160 -0.53 -8.83 21.99
C LYS A 160 -1.86 -8.75 21.23
N ARG A 161 -2.97 -8.69 21.97
CA ARG A 161 -4.26 -8.23 21.43
C ARG A 161 -4.07 -6.83 20.84
N TYR A 162 -4.81 -6.53 19.76
CA TYR A 162 -4.82 -5.22 19.10
C TYR A 162 -4.78 -4.10 20.15
N THR A 163 -3.64 -3.41 20.27
CA THR A 163 -3.52 -2.31 21.24
C THR A 163 -4.23 -1.10 20.65
N GLU A 164 -5.09 -0.44 21.42
CA GLU A 164 -5.76 0.81 21.01
C GLU A 164 -4.79 1.84 20.43
N LEU A 165 -3.55 1.91 20.95
CA LEU A 165 -2.48 2.78 20.43
C LEU A 165 -2.20 2.57 18.93
N ARG A 166 -2.23 1.32 18.45
CA ARG A 166 -1.94 1.01 17.04
C ARG A 166 -3.06 1.44 16.13
N LYS A 167 -4.31 1.15 16.52
CA LYS A 167 -5.49 1.66 15.82
C LYS A 167 -5.49 3.18 15.76
N GLN A 168 -5.10 3.84 16.86
CA GLN A 168 -4.91 5.30 16.88
C GLN A 168 -3.83 5.76 15.91
N ARG A 169 -2.67 5.08 15.86
CA ARG A 169 -1.59 5.37 14.91
C ARG A 169 -2.02 5.19 13.45
N GLU A 170 -2.75 4.13 13.13
CA GLU A 170 -3.36 3.91 11.80
C GLU A 170 -4.26 5.09 11.41
N ILE A 171 -5.21 5.46 12.29
CA ILE A 171 -6.12 6.60 12.10
C ILE A 171 -5.35 7.92 11.94
N ILE A 172 -4.29 8.14 12.72
CA ILE A 172 -3.46 9.35 12.64
C ILE A 172 -2.82 9.48 11.25
N LEU A 173 -2.25 8.40 10.71
CA LEU A 173 -1.64 8.44 9.37
C LEU A 173 -2.70 8.60 8.27
N GLU A 174 -3.82 7.90 8.39
CA GLU A 174 -4.92 8.01 7.43
C GLU A 174 -5.46 9.45 7.37
N ARG A 175 -5.71 10.08 8.52
CA ARG A 175 -6.17 11.48 8.59
C ARG A 175 -5.12 12.47 8.12
N ARG A 176 -3.85 12.22 8.41
CA ARG A 176 -2.75 13.04 7.90
C ARG A 176 -2.74 13.10 6.38
N ILE A 177 -3.06 12.00 5.70
CA ILE A 177 -3.05 11.91 4.23
C ILE A 177 -4.40 12.33 3.61
N MET A 178 -5.51 11.92 4.21
CA MET A 178 -6.87 12.08 3.66
C MET A 178 -7.62 13.31 4.19
N GLY A 179 -7.10 13.96 5.25
CA GLY A 179 -7.73 15.06 5.97
C GLY A 179 -8.34 14.65 7.31
N ASP A 180 -8.48 15.62 8.22
CA ASP A 180 -8.90 15.40 9.61
C ASP A 180 -10.29 14.77 9.78
N THR A 181 -11.17 14.95 8.79
CA THR A 181 -12.54 14.41 8.80
C THR A 181 -12.61 12.96 8.31
N TYR A 182 -11.50 12.39 7.86
CA TYR A 182 -11.46 11.02 7.37
C TYR A 182 -11.56 9.99 8.51
N ASP A 183 -12.36 8.95 8.27
CA ASP A 183 -12.52 7.81 9.17
C ASP A 183 -12.78 6.53 8.37
N SER A 184 -11.73 5.72 8.21
CA SER A 184 -11.79 4.43 7.51
C SER A 184 -12.75 3.42 8.16
N SER A 185 -13.03 3.54 9.46
CA SER A 185 -13.91 2.61 10.18
C SER A 185 -15.38 2.74 9.76
N THR A 186 -15.76 3.89 9.21
CA THR A 186 -17.11 4.12 8.65
C THR A 186 -17.24 3.60 7.22
N ALA A 187 -16.13 3.55 6.48
CA ALA A 187 -16.09 3.19 5.06
C ALA A 187 -16.10 1.67 4.81
N ASP A 188 -15.71 0.85 5.80
CA ASP A 188 -15.67 -0.63 5.70
C ASP A 188 -17.06 -1.29 5.60
N LYS A 189 -18.16 -0.53 5.75
CA LYS A 189 -19.54 -1.08 5.71
C LYS A 189 -20.09 -1.29 4.30
N ASP A 190 -19.53 -0.66 3.27
CA ASP A 190 -20.13 -0.66 1.92
C ASP A 190 -19.48 -1.66 0.95
N HIS A 191 -18.38 -2.32 1.31
CA HIS A 191 -17.55 -3.10 0.36
C HIS A 191 -16.97 -4.43 0.90
N LEU A 192 -17.62 -5.04 1.89
CA LEU A 192 -17.44 -6.46 2.23
C LEU A 192 -18.56 -7.31 1.63
#